data_AF-A0A924ASY4-F1
#
_entry.id   AF-A0A924ASY4-F1
#
_cell.length_a   1.000
_cell.length_b   1.000
_cell.length_c   1.000
_cell.angle_alpha   90.00
_cell.angle_beta   90.00
_cell.angle_gamma   90.00
#
_symmetry.space_group_name_H-M   'P 1'
#
loop_
_entity.id
_entity.type
_entity.pdbx_description
1 polymer ?
#
loop_
_entity_poly.entity_id
_entity_poly.type
_entity_poly.pdbx_seq_one_letter_code
_entity_poly.pdbx_strand_id
1 'polypeptide(L)'
;MSSNIGVAKLVVDEFRDKPKRYTDLVRGFGLGEPLGLQMAGEARPVVKSTENRSWSRTSLSTMAIGYEVKLAPIHTLAFYNAVANGGVKVRPYLVKEIRQADQVVQRFEPVVLKEKICSDATAAKLRRMMEGVVEKGTGKAVRSSDYKVAGKTGTAWKIINGRYVKKYITSFVGYFPADRPKYSCIVLIDSPSEGRIYGGDVAAPVFRELADKAFALDPARQAEMQGHTPDTTRRPLLPYVRAGQHDELALLCTRLGVRAEPVTTAAPDEWVKVKAETTRTMARAVQWRENAIRTGRVPDVVGLTLRDALFLLGNQGLRVTTQGLGHVVAQSLAPGTRAPVGTPLRLELRGPLPLESLYVAPAPTLVAAGRGVKPAAKPAPVRGRREERTGAAPVGKPTPRLTAAAPVEAKKSEKKSANRTTAKQPASKKPAVKKPAAADKKNVPKKPADPPSARKPTAAKKPVSKKPADKTTAR
;
A
#
# COMPACT_ATOMS: atom_id res chain seq x y z
N MET A 1 -21.11 -12.79 -1.46
CA MET A 1 -22.31 -12.56 -0.60
C MET A 1 -21.92 -12.87 0.85
N SER A 2 -22.71 -12.47 1.87
CA SER A 2 -22.45 -12.79 3.28
C SER A 2 -23.75 -13.14 4.03
N SER A 3 -24.47 -14.16 3.55
CA SER A 3 -25.75 -14.58 4.13
C SER A 3 -25.54 -15.57 5.28
N ASN A 4 -25.78 -15.11 6.51
CA ASN A 4 -25.74 -15.97 7.70
C ASN A 4 -26.71 -17.15 7.58
N ILE A 5 -27.94 -16.90 7.08
CA ILE A 5 -28.97 -17.93 6.90
C ILE A 5 -28.52 -18.99 5.88
N GLY A 6 -27.92 -18.57 4.76
CA GLY A 6 -27.47 -19.49 3.71
C GLY A 6 -26.36 -20.44 4.19
N VAL A 7 -25.34 -19.89 4.86
CA VAL A 7 -24.23 -20.70 5.40
C VAL A 7 -24.68 -21.58 6.56
N ALA A 8 -25.51 -21.05 7.47
CA ALA A 8 -26.05 -21.82 8.59
C ALA A 8 -26.92 -22.99 8.14
N LYS A 9 -27.79 -22.80 7.12
CA LYS A 9 -28.57 -23.90 6.52
C LYS A 9 -27.65 -24.96 5.93
N LEU A 10 -26.73 -24.59 5.05
CA LEU A 10 -25.81 -25.54 4.40
C LEU A 10 -25.01 -26.39 5.42
N VAL A 11 -24.54 -25.79 6.52
CA VAL A 11 -23.84 -26.53 7.57
C VAL A 11 -24.79 -27.41 8.39
N VAL A 12 -26.00 -26.96 8.69
CA VAL A 12 -27.00 -27.78 9.40
C VAL A 12 -27.43 -28.96 8.52
N ASP A 13 -27.73 -28.74 7.24
CA ASP A 13 -28.23 -29.77 6.34
C ASP A 13 -27.21 -30.91 6.12
N GLU A 14 -25.90 -30.59 6.02
CA GLU A 14 -24.82 -31.60 5.88
C GLU A 14 -24.40 -32.25 7.21
N PHE A 15 -24.43 -31.52 8.33
CA PHE A 15 -23.78 -31.97 9.59
C PHE A 15 -24.73 -32.23 10.78
N ARG A 16 -26.03 -31.92 10.70
CA ARG A 16 -26.98 -32.07 11.83
C ARG A 16 -26.98 -33.45 12.48
N ASP A 17 -26.86 -34.50 11.67
CA ASP A 17 -26.97 -35.90 12.13
C ASP A 17 -25.63 -36.41 12.69
N LYS A 18 -24.52 -35.75 12.36
CA LYS A 18 -23.16 -36.09 12.81
C LYS A 18 -22.36 -34.82 13.15
N PRO A 19 -22.78 -34.03 14.16
CA PRO A 19 -22.22 -32.71 14.45
C PRO A 19 -20.71 -32.73 14.74
N LYS A 20 -20.20 -33.84 15.30
CA LYS A 20 -18.77 -34.03 15.57
C LYS A 20 -17.92 -33.95 14.28
N ARG A 21 -18.43 -34.40 13.12
CA ARG A 21 -17.73 -34.25 11.82
C ARG A 21 -17.43 -32.78 11.50
N TYR A 22 -18.32 -31.85 11.85
CA TYR A 22 -18.10 -30.43 11.63
C TYR A 22 -17.03 -29.86 12.57
N THR A 23 -17.09 -30.21 13.86
CA THR A 23 -16.10 -29.73 14.84
C THR A 23 -14.71 -30.29 14.57
N ASP A 24 -14.63 -31.54 14.12
CA ASP A 24 -13.39 -32.22 13.74
C ASP A 24 -12.84 -31.65 12.41
N LEU A 25 -13.71 -31.27 11.46
CA LEU A 25 -13.29 -30.56 10.24
C LEU A 25 -12.69 -29.18 10.55
N VAL A 26 -13.34 -28.39 11.42
CA VAL A 26 -12.84 -27.06 11.83
C VAL A 26 -11.51 -27.19 12.58
N ARG A 27 -11.38 -28.16 13.49
CA ARG A 27 -10.09 -28.48 14.14
C ARG A 27 -9.06 -28.98 13.13
N GLY A 28 -9.47 -29.77 12.14
CA GLY A 28 -8.64 -30.29 11.05
C GLY A 28 -7.98 -29.21 10.18
N PHE A 29 -8.49 -27.99 10.15
CA PHE A 29 -7.80 -26.83 9.55
C PHE A 29 -6.67 -26.25 10.44
N GLY A 30 -6.40 -26.87 11.59
CA GLY A 30 -5.48 -26.39 12.64
C GLY A 30 -5.98 -25.09 13.29
N LEU A 31 -7.29 -24.83 13.31
CA LEU A 31 -7.86 -23.62 13.92
C LEU A 31 -8.00 -23.75 15.45
N GLY A 32 -7.90 -24.97 15.99
CA GLY A 32 -7.94 -25.25 17.44
C GLY A 32 -6.58 -25.30 18.13
N GLU A 33 -5.50 -25.01 17.40
CA GLU A 33 -4.11 -25.19 17.85
C GLU A 33 -3.34 -23.86 17.79
N PRO A 34 -2.44 -23.56 18.74
CA PRO A 34 -1.49 -22.46 18.62
C PRO A 34 -0.60 -22.59 17.38
N LEU A 35 -0.18 -21.47 16.82
CA LEU A 35 0.74 -21.43 15.67
C LEU A 35 2.21 -21.61 16.08
N GLY A 36 2.55 -21.38 17.36
CA GLY A 36 3.91 -21.46 17.87
C GLY A 36 4.73 -20.21 17.52
N LEU A 37 4.16 -19.03 17.77
CA LEU A 37 4.76 -17.73 17.45
C LEU A 37 6.07 -17.51 18.23
N GLN A 38 7.00 -16.74 17.64
CA GLN A 38 8.29 -16.37 18.25
C GLN A 38 8.16 -15.30 19.36
N MET A 39 7.04 -15.26 20.09
CA MET A 39 6.79 -14.26 21.13
C MET A 39 5.99 -14.85 22.30
N ALA A 40 6.26 -14.34 23.50
CA ALA A 40 5.45 -14.66 24.68
C ALA A 40 4.01 -14.12 24.53
N GLY A 41 3.06 -14.80 25.18
CA GLY A 41 1.66 -14.36 25.20
C GLY A 41 0.82 -14.76 23.97
N GLU A 42 1.22 -15.77 23.19
CA GLU A 42 0.37 -16.31 22.12
C GLU A 42 -1.02 -16.71 22.66
N ALA A 43 -2.06 -16.09 22.09
CA ALA A 43 -3.44 -16.34 22.47
C ALA A 43 -3.88 -17.75 22.02
N ARG A 44 -4.23 -18.60 22.99
CA ARG A 44 -4.74 -19.95 22.71
C ARG A 44 -6.12 -19.88 22.04
N PRO A 45 -6.32 -20.48 20.86
CA PRO A 45 -7.62 -20.51 20.22
C PRO A 45 -8.59 -21.43 20.97
N VAL A 46 -9.89 -21.15 20.83
CA VAL A 46 -10.96 -22.00 21.39
C VAL A 46 -11.95 -22.35 20.28
N VAL A 47 -12.04 -23.64 19.95
CA VAL A 47 -13.03 -24.21 19.04
C VAL A 47 -13.91 -25.16 19.84
N LYS A 48 -15.19 -24.79 20.00
CA LYS A 48 -16.21 -25.60 20.70
C LYS A 48 -16.40 -26.95 20.00
N SER A 49 -16.68 -27.98 20.79
CA SER A 49 -16.95 -29.35 20.35
C SER A 49 -18.22 -29.91 20.99
N THR A 50 -18.74 -30.99 20.42
CA THR A 50 -19.90 -31.74 20.93
C THR A 50 -19.73 -32.25 22.37
N GLU A 51 -18.48 -32.39 22.82
CA GLU A 51 -18.11 -32.85 24.17
C GLU A 51 -18.16 -31.73 25.23
N ASN A 52 -18.30 -30.46 24.84
CA ASN A 52 -18.42 -29.36 25.79
C ASN A 52 -19.84 -29.32 26.39
N ARG A 53 -19.94 -29.21 27.72
CA ARG A 53 -21.23 -29.06 28.45
C ARG A 53 -22.14 -27.93 27.95
N SER A 54 -21.59 -26.92 27.30
CA SER A 54 -22.34 -25.79 26.72
C SER A 54 -22.85 -26.05 25.30
N TRP A 55 -22.56 -27.21 24.68
CA TRP A 55 -23.04 -27.58 23.36
C TRP A 55 -24.58 -27.64 23.31
N SER A 56 -25.17 -27.09 22.26
CA SER A 56 -26.63 -27.06 22.08
C SER A 56 -27.02 -27.41 20.64
N ARG A 57 -28.31 -27.62 20.40
CA ARG A 57 -28.86 -27.81 19.04
C ARG A 57 -28.58 -26.64 18.10
N THR A 58 -28.29 -25.44 18.62
CA THR A 58 -27.95 -24.26 17.82
C THR A 58 -26.44 -24.07 17.64
N SER A 59 -25.58 -24.91 18.23
CA SER A 59 -24.12 -24.76 18.11
C SER A 59 -23.62 -24.87 16.67
N LEU A 60 -24.13 -25.82 15.87
CA LEU A 60 -23.73 -25.94 14.46
C LEU A 60 -24.01 -24.67 13.65
N SER A 61 -25.25 -24.16 13.70
CA SER A 61 -25.64 -22.96 12.94
C SER A 61 -24.93 -21.70 13.45
N THR A 62 -24.61 -21.64 14.75
CA THR A 62 -23.88 -20.53 15.37
C THR A 62 -22.40 -20.55 15.00
N MET A 63 -21.76 -21.72 15.01
CA MET A 63 -20.37 -21.90 14.56
C MET A 63 -20.19 -21.71 13.06
N ALA A 64 -21.19 -22.08 12.25
CA ALA A 64 -21.20 -21.87 10.80
C ALA A 64 -21.00 -20.39 10.38
N ILE A 65 -21.42 -19.46 11.23
CA ILE A 65 -21.35 -18.01 11.00
C ILE A 65 -20.27 -17.31 11.84
N GLY A 66 -19.36 -18.08 12.47
CA GLY A 66 -18.18 -17.56 13.18
C GLY A 66 -18.37 -17.21 14.65
N TYR A 67 -19.49 -17.60 15.28
CA TYR A 67 -19.69 -17.51 16.73
C TYR A 67 -19.32 -18.83 17.43
N GLU A 68 -19.31 -18.87 18.76
CA GLU A 68 -18.85 -20.02 19.56
C GLU A 68 -17.41 -20.51 19.26
N VAL A 69 -16.63 -19.68 18.59
CA VAL A 69 -15.21 -19.87 18.27
C VAL A 69 -14.46 -18.59 18.67
N LYS A 70 -13.28 -18.72 19.27
CA LYS A 70 -12.42 -17.61 19.68
C LYS A 70 -11.03 -17.78 19.06
N LEU A 71 -10.71 -16.93 18.09
CA LEU A 71 -9.41 -16.90 17.41
C LEU A 71 -8.78 -15.51 17.59
N ALA A 72 -7.46 -15.45 17.74
CA ALA A 72 -6.73 -14.21 17.55
C ALA A 72 -6.61 -13.87 16.05
N PRO A 73 -6.50 -12.58 15.65
CA PRO A 73 -6.45 -12.18 14.24
C PRO A 73 -5.39 -12.91 13.42
N ILE A 74 -4.22 -13.21 14.02
CA ILE A 74 -3.13 -13.95 13.38
C ILE A 74 -3.49 -15.40 13.02
N HIS A 75 -4.37 -16.06 13.78
CA HIS A 75 -4.86 -17.41 13.45
C HIS A 75 -5.80 -17.37 12.24
N THR A 76 -6.69 -16.38 12.18
CA THR A 76 -7.54 -16.12 11.02
C THR A 76 -6.70 -15.77 9.79
N LEU A 77 -5.68 -14.93 9.95
CA LEU A 77 -4.75 -14.57 8.87
C LEU A 77 -3.99 -15.80 8.36
N ALA A 78 -3.44 -16.64 9.23
CA ALA A 78 -2.72 -17.86 8.84
C ALA A 78 -3.62 -18.84 8.07
N PHE A 79 -4.91 -18.93 8.41
CA PHE A 79 -5.87 -19.74 7.66
C PHE A 79 -6.19 -19.17 6.27
N TYR A 80 -6.38 -17.86 6.15
CA TYR A 80 -6.59 -17.19 4.85
C TYR A 80 -5.32 -17.21 3.99
N ASN A 81 -4.14 -17.11 4.61
CA ASN A 81 -2.84 -17.30 3.97
C ASN A 81 -2.70 -18.72 3.41
N ALA A 82 -3.14 -19.76 4.14
CA ALA A 82 -3.14 -21.13 3.63
C ALA A 82 -4.02 -21.30 2.37
N VAL A 83 -5.19 -20.64 2.30
CA VAL A 83 -6.03 -20.62 1.08
C VAL A 83 -5.33 -19.92 -0.08
N ALA A 84 -4.63 -18.82 0.18
CA ALA A 84 -3.81 -18.12 -0.81
C ALA A 84 -2.68 -19.03 -1.34
N ASN A 85 -1.96 -19.67 -0.41
CA ASN A 85 -0.81 -20.56 -0.59
C ASN A 85 -1.21 -21.99 -1.01
N GLY A 86 -2.25 -22.13 -1.84
CA GLY A 86 -2.64 -23.42 -2.46
C GLY A 86 -3.12 -24.52 -1.51
N GLY A 87 -3.38 -24.21 -0.23
CA GLY A 87 -3.74 -25.16 0.81
C GLY A 87 -2.63 -25.41 1.85
N VAL A 88 -1.40 -24.93 1.62
CA VAL A 88 -0.25 -25.11 2.52
C VAL A 88 -0.28 -24.07 3.63
N LYS A 89 -0.51 -24.51 4.87
CA LYS A 89 -0.52 -23.65 6.06
C LYS A 89 0.89 -23.58 6.65
N VAL A 90 1.46 -22.37 6.67
CA VAL A 90 2.78 -22.10 7.26
C VAL A 90 2.65 -21.40 8.61
N ARG A 91 3.69 -21.54 9.44
CA ARG A 91 3.85 -20.82 10.70
C ARG A 91 4.27 -19.37 10.43
N PRO A 92 3.52 -18.35 10.89
CA PRO A 92 4.01 -16.98 10.88
C PRO A 92 5.23 -16.83 11.77
N TYR A 93 6.28 -16.19 11.25
CA TYR A 93 7.51 -15.88 11.99
C TYR A 93 7.88 -14.41 11.74
N LEU A 94 8.47 -13.78 12.76
CA LEU A 94 8.77 -12.34 12.80
C LEU A 94 10.27 -12.09 12.56
N VAL A 95 11.12 -12.99 13.04
CA VAL A 95 12.58 -12.88 12.95
C VAL A 95 13.07 -13.73 11.80
N LYS A 96 13.62 -13.12 10.75
CA LYS A 96 14.24 -13.82 9.61
C LYS A 96 15.64 -14.36 9.94
N GLU A 97 16.48 -13.53 10.57
CA GLU A 97 17.81 -13.92 11.02
C GLU A 97 18.24 -13.06 12.23
N ILE A 98 19.10 -13.63 13.06
CA ILE A 98 19.83 -12.96 14.14
C ILE A 98 21.27 -12.82 13.68
N ARG A 99 21.84 -11.63 13.83
CA ARG A 99 23.20 -11.30 13.39
C ARG A 99 24.01 -10.70 14.53
N GLN A 100 25.31 -10.93 14.51
CA GLN A 100 26.30 -10.24 15.33
C GLN A 100 27.28 -9.56 14.37
N ALA A 101 27.18 -8.24 14.25
CA ALA A 101 27.72 -7.49 13.11
C ALA A 101 27.31 -8.16 11.78
N ASP A 102 28.26 -8.41 10.88
CA ASP A 102 27.99 -9.03 9.58
C ASP A 102 27.71 -10.54 9.66
N GLN A 103 28.08 -11.21 10.74
CA GLN A 103 27.91 -12.65 10.88
C GLN A 103 26.46 -13.04 11.21
N VAL A 104 25.86 -13.92 10.40
CA VAL A 104 24.56 -14.53 10.70
C VAL A 104 24.76 -15.62 11.77
N VAL A 105 24.20 -15.39 12.95
CA VAL A 105 24.25 -16.32 14.10
C VAL A 105 23.17 -17.40 13.96
N GLN A 106 21.98 -17.01 13.52
CA GLN A 106 20.86 -17.91 13.30
C GLN A 106 19.97 -17.41 12.16
N ARG A 107 19.51 -18.30 11.29
CA ARG A 107 18.47 -18.02 10.29
C ARG A 107 17.22 -18.85 10.58
N PHE A 108 16.05 -18.27 10.33
CA PHE A 108 14.76 -18.91 10.49
C PHE A 108 14.11 -19.10 9.12
N GLU A 109 13.86 -20.35 8.77
CA GLU A 109 13.18 -20.73 7.53
C GLU A 109 11.67 -20.92 7.76
N PRO A 110 10.82 -20.79 6.72
CA PRO A 110 9.40 -21.09 6.81
C PRO A 110 9.15 -22.53 7.29
N VAL A 111 8.33 -22.68 8.34
CA VAL A 111 7.89 -23.99 8.82
C VAL A 111 6.48 -24.26 8.34
N VAL A 112 6.28 -25.38 7.63
CA VAL A 112 4.94 -25.86 7.26
C VAL A 112 4.29 -26.49 8.50
N LEU A 113 3.12 -25.97 8.89
CA LEU A 113 2.28 -26.54 9.94
C LEU A 113 1.33 -27.60 9.39
N LYS A 114 0.89 -27.45 8.14
CA LYS A 114 0.05 -28.42 7.44
C LYS A 114 0.18 -28.31 5.93
N GLU A 115 0.58 -29.40 5.28
CA GLU A 115 0.75 -29.47 3.82
C GLU A 115 -0.53 -29.16 3.04
N LYS A 116 -1.68 -29.70 3.46
CA LYS A 116 -2.98 -29.40 2.84
C LYS A 116 -4.09 -29.24 3.87
N ILE A 117 -4.69 -28.05 3.94
CA ILE A 117 -5.94 -27.81 4.69
C ILE A 117 -7.19 -28.30 3.94
N CYS A 118 -7.12 -28.43 2.61
CA CYS A 118 -8.19 -28.94 1.75
C CYS A 118 -7.60 -29.44 0.40
N SER A 119 -8.43 -30.01 -0.47
CA SER A 119 -7.98 -30.41 -1.82
C SER A 119 -7.72 -29.20 -2.72
N ASP A 120 -6.84 -29.35 -3.71
CA ASP A 120 -6.45 -28.26 -4.63
C ASP A 120 -7.65 -27.72 -5.42
N ALA A 121 -8.60 -28.60 -5.77
CA ALA A 121 -9.88 -28.22 -6.36
C ALA A 121 -10.77 -27.40 -5.41
N THR A 122 -10.73 -27.71 -4.10
CA THR A 122 -11.42 -26.91 -3.07
C THR A 122 -10.75 -25.55 -2.89
N ALA A 123 -9.42 -25.52 -2.81
CA ALA A 123 -8.66 -24.27 -2.74
C ALA A 123 -8.94 -23.37 -3.95
N ALA A 124 -8.91 -23.92 -5.17
CA ALA A 124 -9.23 -23.17 -6.38
C ALA A 124 -10.65 -22.59 -6.38
N LYS A 125 -11.65 -23.35 -5.90
CA LYS A 125 -13.03 -22.86 -5.71
C LYS A 125 -13.10 -21.75 -4.65
N LEU A 126 -12.43 -21.92 -3.51
CA LEU A 126 -12.36 -20.91 -2.44
C LEU A 126 -11.77 -19.59 -2.93
N ARG A 127 -10.64 -19.62 -3.66
CA ARG A 127 -10.02 -18.41 -4.22
C ARG A 127 -10.98 -17.64 -5.12
N ARG A 128 -11.63 -18.31 -6.09
CA ARG A 128 -12.64 -17.70 -6.97
C ARG A 128 -13.83 -17.12 -6.19
N MET A 129 -14.30 -17.80 -5.14
CA MET A 129 -15.38 -17.27 -4.31
C MET A 129 -14.95 -16.02 -3.51
N MET A 130 -13.70 -15.96 -3.03
CA MET A 130 -13.15 -14.81 -2.32
C MET A 130 -12.86 -13.61 -3.24
N GLU A 131 -12.44 -13.84 -4.49
CA GLU A 131 -12.40 -12.80 -5.53
C GLU A 131 -13.81 -12.24 -5.78
N GLY A 132 -14.80 -13.12 -5.95
CA GLY A 132 -16.21 -12.72 -6.15
C GLY A 132 -16.83 -11.91 -5.01
N VAL A 133 -16.31 -12.00 -3.78
CA VAL A 133 -16.71 -11.12 -2.66
C VAL A 133 -16.30 -9.67 -2.90
N VAL A 134 -15.13 -9.45 -3.51
CA VAL A 134 -14.62 -8.12 -3.84
C VAL A 134 -15.24 -7.61 -5.14
N GLU A 135 -15.28 -8.41 -6.20
CA GLU A 135 -15.82 -7.99 -7.50
C GLU A 135 -17.32 -7.65 -7.43
N LYS A 136 -18.13 -8.55 -6.82
CA LYS A 136 -19.60 -8.51 -6.91
C LYS A 136 -20.29 -8.47 -5.55
N GLY A 137 -19.56 -8.73 -4.46
CA GLY A 137 -20.11 -8.91 -3.12
C GLY A 137 -20.01 -7.69 -2.19
N THR A 138 -19.77 -7.97 -0.91
CA THR A 138 -19.69 -7.00 0.21
C THR A 138 -18.31 -6.40 0.40
N GLY A 139 -17.31 -6.83 -0.38
CA GLY A 139 -15.92 -6.35 -0.31
C GLY A 139 -15.55 -5.30 -1.36
N LYS A 140 -16.53 -4.72 -2.08
CA LYS A 140 -16.28 -3.83 -3.24
C LYS A 140 -15.34 -2.66 -2.94
N ALA A 141 -15.33 -2.16 -1.71
CA ALA A 141 -14.45 -1.07 -1.27
C ALA A 141 -12.94 -1.38 -1.36
N VAL A 142 -12.52 -2.65 -1.45
CA VAL A 142 -11.08 -3.01 -1.61
C VAL A 142 -10.64 -3.22 -3.06
N ARG A 143 -11.55 -3.12 -4.04
CA ARG A 143 -11.26 -3.36 -5.46
C ARG A 143 -10.23 -2.36 -5.99
N SER A 144 -9.25 -2.86 -6.75
CA SER A 144 -8.31 -2.04 -7.53
C SER A 144 -8.62 -2.05 -9.02
N SER A 145 -8.02 -1.09 -9.74
CA SER A 145 -7.64 -1.22 -11.16
C SER A 145 -6.35 -2.01 -11.35
N ASP A 146 -5.41 -1.92 -10.40
CA ASP A 146 -3.98 -2.22 -10.65
C ASP A 146 -3.60 -3.66 -10.24
N TYR A 147 -4.40 -4.27 -9.37
CA TYR A 147 -4.26 -5.67 -8.94
C TYR A 147 -5.58 -6.27 -8.45
N LYS A 148 -5.71 -7.59 -8.56
CA LYS A 148 -6.87 -8.31 -8.01
C LYS A 148 -6.74 -8.45 -6.50
N VAL A 149 -7.87 -8.39 -5.79
CA VAL A 149 -7.95 -8.63 -4.35
C VAL A 149 -8.97 -9.72 -4.07
N ALA A 150 -8.62 -10.66 -3.20
CA ALA A 150 -9.52 -11.68 -2.71
C ALA A 150 -9.62 -11.58 -1.19
N GLY A 151 -10.83 -11.65 -0.64
CA GLY A 151 -11.01 -11.49 0.80
C GLY A 151 -12.44 -11.66 1.27
N LYS A 152 -12.65 -11.44 2.56
CA LYS A 152 -13.95 -11.55 3.21
C LYS A 152 -14.12 -10.51 4.31
N THR A 153 -15.30 -9.88 4.33
CA THR A 153 -15.78 -9.03 5.43
C THR A 153 -16.22 -9.87 6.63
N GLY A 154 -15.92 -9.42 7.84
CA GLY A 154 -16.44 -9.98 9.09
C GLY A 154 -17.10 -8.90 9.95
N THR A 155 -18.22 -9.24 10.58
CA THR A 155 -18.91 -8.39 11.57
C THR A 155 -19.45 -9.32 12.65
N ALA A 156 -18.93 -9.18 13.88
CA ALA A 156 -19.25 -10.06 14.99
C ALA A 156 -19.63 -9.25 16.24
N TRP A 157 -20.55 -9.76 17.06
CA TRP A 157 -20.85 -9.20 18.38
C TRP A 157 -19.76 -9.50 19.40
N LYS A 158 -19.42 -8.50 20.23
CA LYS A 158 -18.50 -8.66 21.35
C LYS A 158 -19.11 -9.52 22.44
N ILE A 159 -18.28 -10.28 23.13
CA ILE A 159 -18.62 -10.90 24.41
C ILE A 159 -18.15 -9.96 25.53
N ILE A 160 -19.07 -9.55 26.39
CA ILE A 160 -18.78 -8.82 27.64
C ILE A 160 -19.47 -9.57 28.78
N ASN A 161 -18.74 -9.85 29.86
CA ASN A 161 -19.24 -10.59 31.04
C ASN A 161 -19.96 -11.91 30.67
N GLY A 162 -19.38 -12.66 29.73
CA GLY A 162 -19.90 -13.95 29.25
C GLY A 162 -21.12 -13.87 28.32
N ARG A 163 -21.62 -12.67 27.96
CA ARG A 163 -22.79 -12.48 27.10
C ARG A 163 -22.44 -11.70 25.83
N TYR A 164 -23.08 -12.05 24.71
CA TYR A 164 -23.01 -11.24 23.51
C TYR A 164 -23.74 -9.91 23.71
N VAL A 165 -23.08 -8.80 23.35
CA VAL A 165 -23.64 -7.45 23.39
C VAL A 165 -23.67 -6.85 21.99
N LYS A 166 -24.57 -5.89 21.75
CA LYS A 166 -24.67 -5.13 20.47
C LYS A 166 -23.53 -4.10 20.30
N LYS A 167 -22.31 -4.45 20.68
CA LYS A 167 -21.07 -3.79 20.27
C LYS A 167 -20.36 -4.69 19.27
N TYR A 168 -19.79 -4.12 18.22
CA TYR A 168 -19.32 -4.87 17.06
C TYR A 168 -17.80 -4.92 16.99
N ILE A 169 -17.27 -6.04 16.52
CA ILE A 169 -15.93 -6.17 15.97
C ILE A 169 -16.08 -6.31 14.47
N THR A 170 -15.39 -5.44 13.74
CA THR A 170 -15.58 -5.21 12.32
C THR A 170 -14.26 -5.45 11.61
N SER A 171 -14.23 -6.34 10.61
CA SER A 171 -12.98 -6.85 10.05
C SER A 171 -13.03 -7.08 8.55
N PHE A 172 -11.85 -7.06 7.94
CA PHE A 172 -11.62 -7.53 6.59
C PHE A 172 -10.33 -8.35 6.57
N VAL A 173 -10.38 -9.56 6.00
CA VAL A 173 -9.21 -10.42 5.83
C VAL A 173 -9.12 -10.87 4.38
N GLY A 174 -7.91 -10.88 3.82
CA GLY A 174 -7.71 -11.18 2.41
C GLY A 174 -6.24 -11.26 2.01
N TYR A 175 -6.03 -11.46 0.71
CA TYR A 175 -4.71 -11.53 0.09
C TYR A 175 -4.72 -10.87 -1.28
N PHE A 176 -3.53 -10.44 -1.71
CA PHE A 176 -3.32 -9.73 -2.97
C PHE A 176 -1.87 -9.93 -3.49
N PRO A 177 -1.65 -9.85 -4.81
CA PRO A 177 -2.65 -9.98 -5.88
C PRO A 177 -3.40 -11.32 -5.81
N ALA A 178 -4.69 -11.36 -6.15
CA ALA A 178 -5.48 -12.59 -5.96
C ALA A 178 -5.08 -13.75 -6.89
N ASP A 179 -4.63 -13.39 -8.10
CA ASP A 179 -4.13 -14.28 -9.16
C ASP A 179 -2.77 -14.89 -8.83
N ARG A 180 -1.87 -14.10 -8.21
CA ARG A 180 -0.57 -14.56 -7.72
C ARG A 180 -0.31 -13.99 -6.30
N PRO A 181 -0.86 -14.64 -5.25
CA PRO A 181 -0.79 -14.11 -3.89
C PRO A 181 0.63 -13.93 -3.40
N LYS A 182 0.92 -12.73 -2.90
CA LYS A 182 2.21 -12.36 -2.32
C LYS A 182 2.06 -11.80 -0.92
N TYR A 183 0.98 -11.06 -0.68
CA TYR A 183 0.65 -10.45 0.61
C TYR A 183 -0.68 -11.00 1.12
N SER A 184 -0.77 -11.22 2.43
CA SER A 184 -2.03 -11.48 3.13
C SER A 184 -2.16 -10.52 4.30
N CYS A 185 -3.32 -9.90 4.47
CA CYS A 185 -3.57 -8.89 5.50
C CYS A 185 -4.90 -9.16 6.22
N ILE A 186 -4.96 -8.80 7.51
CA ILE A 186 -6.19 -8.73 8.29
C ILE A 186 -6.26 -7.36 8.96
N VAL A 187 -7.40 -6.69 8.81
CA VAL A 187 -7.75 -5.48 9.55
C VAL A 187 -8.90 -5.82 10.48
N LEU A 188 -8.81 -5.39 11.73
CA LEU A 188 -9.84 -5.54 12.75
C LEU A 188 -10.00 -4.21 13.49
N ILE A 189 -11.22 -3.69 13.50
CA ILE A 189 -11.63 -2.48 14.20
C ILE A 189 -12.58 -2.89 15.32
N ASP A 190 -12.24 -2.53 16.56
CA ASP A 190 -13.08 -2.80 17.72
C ASP A 190 -14.03 -1.62 17.97
N SER A 191 -15.34 -1.92 18.06
CA SER A 191 -16.39 -1.00 18.48
C SER A 191 -16.45 0.31 17.65
N PRO A 192 -16.54 0.22 16.31
CA PRO A 192 -16.62 1.41 15.46
C PRO A 192 -17.82 2.30 15.80
N SER A 193 -17.62 3.61 15.71
CA SER A 193 -18.58 4.67 15.98
C SER A 193 -19.32 5.14 14.71
N GLU A 194 -20.14 6.19 14.82
CA GLU A 194 -20.72 6.92 13.68
C GLU A 194 -21.63 6.09 12.75
N GLY A 195 -22.28 5.04 13.26
CA GLY A 195 -23.26 4.24 12.51
C GLY A 195 -22.68 3.32 11.42
N ARG A 196 -21.38 3.40 11.13
CA ARG A 196 -20.69 2.50 10.19
C ARG A 196 -20.28 1.22 10.91
N ILE A 197 -21.08 0.17 10.75
CA ILE A 197 -20.96 -1.08 11.52
C ILE A 197 -20.35 -2.22 10.69
N TYR A 198 -20.51 -2.23 9.37
CA TYR A 198 -20.16 -3.40 8.55
C TYR A 198 -18.69 -3.44 8.14
N GLY A 199 -18.17 -4.68 7.94
CA GLY A 199 -16.78 -4.91 7.52
C GLY A 199 -16.36 -4.20 6.23
N GLY A 200 -17.32 -3.97 5.33
CA GLY A 200 -17.11 -3.26 4.06
C GLY A 200 -16.95 -1.74 4.20
N ASP A 201 -17.43 -1.15 5.30
CA ASP A 201 -17.53 0.31 5.44
C ASP A 201 -16.37 0.89 6.28
N VAL A 202 -15.76 0.07 7.15
CA VAL A 202 -14.73 0.52 8.11
C VAL A 202 -13.40 -0.20 7.91
N ALA A 203 -13.38 -1.54 7.94
CA ALA A 203 -12.14 -2.31 7.87
C ALA A 203 -11.62 -2.45 6.42
N ALA A 204 -12.51 -2.49 5.43
CA ALA A 204 -12.14 -2.58 4.02
C ALA A 204 -11.38 -1.35 3.49
N PRO A 205 -11.79 -0.09 3.72
CA PRO A 205 -11.00 1.08 3.31
C PRO A 205 -9.57 1.09 3.87
N VAL A 206 -9.40 0.70 5.14
CA VAL A 206 -8.06 0.58 5.76
C VAL A 206 -7.25 -0.56 5.11
N PHE A 207 -7.88 -1.70 4.80
CA PHE A 207 -7.22 -2.77 4.04
C PHE A 207 -6.80 -2.29 2.64
N ARG A 208 -7.65 -1.51 1.96
CA ARG A 208 -7.38 -0.94 0.62
C ARG A 208 -6.11 -0.09 0.65
N GLU A 209 -6.02 0.85 1.59
CA GLU A 209 -4.87 1.75 1.73
C GLU A 209 -3.57 0.99 2.07
N LEU A 210 -3.64 0.02 2.99
CA LEU A 210 -2.50 -0.84 3.34
C LEU A 210 -2.06 -1.69 2.14
N ALA A 211 -3.01 -2.21 1.36
CA ALA A 211 -2.72 -3.02 0.19
C ALA A 211 -2.09 -2.20 -0.93
N ASP A 212 -2.60 -0.99 -1.20
CA ASP A 212 -2.04 -0.06 -2.19
C ASP A 212 -0.62 0.35 -1.83
N LYS A 213 -0.38 0.72 -0.55
CA LYS A 213 0.97 1.04 -0.06
C LYS A 213 1.93 -0.14 -0.15
N ALA A 214 1.52 -1.33 0.31
CA ALA A 214 2.37 -2.53 0.24
C ALA A 214 2.68 -2.97 -1.20
N PHE A 215 1.74 -2.75 -2.12
CA PHE A 215 1.88 -3.09 -3.53
C PHE A 215 2.73 -2.08 -4.32
N ALA A 216 2.60 -0.78 -4.03
CA ALA A 216 3.43 0.28 -4.62
C ALA A 216 4.90 0.23 -4.13
N LEU A 217 5.11 -0.26 -2.90
CA LEU A 217 6.43 -0.50 -2.33
C LEU A 217 7.04 -1.86 -2.71
N ASP A 218 6.37 -2.67 -3.55
CA ASP A 218 6.91 -3.96 -3.98
C ASP A 218 8.20 -3.78 -4.82
N PRO A 219 9.38 -4.21 -4.36
CA PRO A 219 10.62 -4.06 -5.12
C PRO A 219 10.60 -4.80 -6.45
N ALA A 220 9.76 -5.84 -6.61
CA ALA A 220 9.58 -6.54 -7.87
C ALA A 220 8.71 -5.78 -8.89
N ARG A 221 8.10 -4.66 -8.50
CA ARG A 221 7.45 -3.68 -9.40
C ARG A 221 8.27 -2.41 -9.58
N GLN A 222 9.11 -2.07 -8.59
CA GLN A 222 10.15 -1.06 -8.74
C GLN A 222 11.36 -1.56 -9.54
N ALA A 223 11.47 -2.88 -9.72
CA ALA A 223 12.39 -3.53 -10.63
C ALA A 223 12.14 -2.99 -12.05
N GLU A 224 13.06 -2.13 -12.47
CA GLU A 224 13.16 -1.62 -13.83
C GLU A 224 11.92 -0.87 -14.32
N MET A 225 11.90 0.44 -14.03
CA MET A 225 11.98 1.35 -15.17
C MET A 225 13.25 1.02 -15.96
N GLN A 226 13.18 -0.04 -16.77
CA GLN A 226 13.86 -0.07 -18.05
C GLN A 226 13.25 1.11 -18.80
N GLY A 227 13.82 2.29 -18.58
CA GLY A 227 13.68 3.36 -19.53
C GLY A 227 14.07 2.74 -20.85
N HIS A 228 13.09 2.60 -21.75
CA HIS A 228 13.40 2.46 -23.16
C HIS A 228 14.21 3.70 -23.47
N THR A 229 15.54 3.60 -23.43
CA THR A 229 16.43 4.62 -23.96
C THR A 229 16.04 4.70 -25.43
N PRO A 230 15.34 5.76 -25.87
CA PRO A 230 14.75 5.78 -27.19
C PRO A 230 15.89 5.66 -28.19
N ASP A 231 15.79 4.62 -29.03
CA ASP A 231 16.75 4.16 -30.04
C ASP A 231 18.10 4.90 -30.04
N THR A 232 19.06 4.34 -29.31
CA THR A 232 20.40 4.93 -29.16
C THR A 232 21.16 5.00 -30.49
N THR A 233 20.73 4.32 -31.55
CA THR A 233 21.35 4.41 -32.88
C THR A 233 21.13 5.75 -33.59
N ARG A 234 20.16 6.58 -33.11
CA ARG A 234 19.78 7.86 -33.73
C ARG A 234 20.07 9.10 -32.89
N ARG A 235 20.71 8.99 -31.72
CA ARG A 235 21.10 10.19 -30.95
C ARG A 235 22.34 10.85 -31.56
N PRO A 236 22.37 12.19 -31.70
CA PRO A 236 23.65 12.88 -31.87
C PRO A 236 24.53 12.59 -30.64
N LEU A 237 25.81 12.30 -30.90
CA LEU A 237 26.82 11.98 -29.88
C LEU A 237 27.10 13.15 -28.91
N LEU A 238 26.65 14.36 -29.25
CA LEU A 238 26.79 15.59 -28.47
C LEU A 238 25.41 16.12 -28.07
N PRO A 239 25.25 16.73 -26.90
CA PRO A 239 24.06 17.50 -26.58
C PRO A 239 23.92 18.68 -27.55
N TYR A 240 22.69 19.16 -27.76
CA TYR A 240 22.46 20.37 -28.54
C TYR A 240 22.99 21.60 -27.78
N VAL A 241 24.15 22.10 -28.20
CA VAL A 241 24.76 23.31 -27.67
C VAL A 241 24.26 24.53 -28.45
N ARG A 242 23.95 25.61 -27.74
CA ARG A 242 23.36 26.84 -28.29
C ARG A 242 24.44 27.83 -28.75
N ALA A 243 24.02 28.90 -29.40
CA ALA A 243 24.86 30.08 -29.59
C ALA A 243 24.88 30.92 -28.29
N GLY A 244 25.96 31.68 -28.06
CA GLY A 244 26.17 32.45 -26.83
C GLY A 244 27.60 33.01 -26.73
N GLN A 245 27.99 33.49 -25.55
CA GLN A 245 29.38 33.88 -25.27
C GLN A 245 30.28 32.64 -25.20
N HIS A 246 31.51 32.74 -25.72
CA HIS A 246 32.42 31.60 -25.79
C HIS A 246 32.76 31.03 -24.40
N ASP A 247 33.14 31.88 -23.44
CA ASP A 247 33.61 31.46 -22.12
C ASP A 247 32.53 30.73 -21.31
N GLU A 248 31.29 31.22 -21.30
CA GLU A 248 30.17 30.54 -20.64
C GLU A 248 29.91 29.15 -21.26
N LEU A 249 29.92 29.07 -22.60
CA LEU A 249 29.65 27.82 -23.31
C LEU A 249 30.81 26.82 -23.18
N ALA A 250 32.06 27.28 -23.16
CA ALA A 250 33.24 26.46 -22.94
C ALA A 250 33.27 25.90 -21.50
N LEU A 251 32.93 26.73 -20.50
CA LEU A 251 32.77 26.31 -19.11
C LEU A 251 31.66 25.26 -18.96
N LEU A 252 30.50 25.46 -19.60
CA LEU A 252 29.40 24.49 -19.58
C LEU A 252 29.78 23.18 -20.27
N CYS A 253 30.44 23.22 -21.43
CA CYS A 253 30.91 22.02 -22.12
C CYS A 253 31.89 21.23 -21.23
N THR A 254 32.87 21.92 -20.64
CA THR A 254 33.85 21.32 -19.72
C THR A 254 33.17 20.67 -18.52
N ARG A 255 32.24 21.37 -17.86
CA ARG A 255 31.52 20.86 -16.68
C ARG A 255 30.57 19.70 -16.97
N LEU A 256 30.10 19.58 -18.22
CA LEU A 256 29.24 18.48 -18.69
C LEU A 256 30.03 17.33 -19.35
N GLY A 257 31.37 17.40 -19.39
CA GLY A 257 32.21 16.38 -20.05
C GLY A 257 32.08 16.36 -21.58
N VAL A 258 31.52 17.42 -22.17
CA VAL A 258 31.34 17.57 -23.62
C VAL A 258 32.63 18.09 -24.22
N ARG A 259 33.23 17.33 -25.15
CA ARG A 259 34.41 17.80 -25.89
C ARG A 259 34.01 18.99 -26.76
N ALA A 260 34.75 20.08 -26.68
CA ALA A 260 34.65 21.24 -27.56
C ALA A 260 36.05 21.57 -28.10
N GLU A 261 36.14 21.95 -29.37
CA GLU A 261 37.41 22.44 -29.94
C GLU A 261 37.66 23.88 -29.47
N PRO A 262 38.91 24.27 -29.16
CA PRO A 262 39.23 25.66 -28.86
C PRO A 262 39.06 26.53 -30.10
N VAL A 263 38.54 27.75 -29.94
CA VAL A 263 38.52 28.73 -31.03
C VAL A 263 39.93 29.29 -31.20
N THR A 264 40.53 29.08 -32.38
CA THR A 264 41.93 29.42 -32.67
C THR A 264 42.25 30.92 -32.73
N THR A 265 41.28 31.79 -32.45
CA THR A 265 41.40 33.26 -32.54
C THR A 265 40.66 34.04 -31.44
N ALA A 266 40.04 33.36 -30.46
CA ALA A 266 39.07 34.03 -29.58
C ALA A 266 39.70 34.98 -28.55
N ALA A 267 39.28 36.24 -28.60
CA ALA A 267 39.33 37.15 -27.46
C ALA A 267 38.22 36.78 -26.44
N PRO A 268 38.35 37.14 -25.15
CA PRO A 268 37.42 36.71 -24.09
C PRO A 268 35.94 37.09 -24.33
N ASP A 269 35.67 38.16 -25.07
CA ASP A 269 34.32 38.67 -25.34
C ASP A 269 33.67 38.13 -26.64
N GLU A 270 34.23 37.07 -27.26
CA GLU A 270 33.72 36.57 -28.54
C GLU A 270 32.36 35.86 -28.41
N TRP A 271 31.43 36.24 -29.28
CA TRP A 271 30.15 35.55 -29.47
C TRP A 271 30.32 34.43 -30.49
N VAL A 272 29.85 33.23 -30.17
CA VAL A 272 30.03 32.04 -31.02
C VAL A 272 28.71 31.34 -31.34
N LYS A 273 28.69 30.64 -32.47
CA LYS A 273 27.63 29.70 -32.87
C LYS A 273 28.24 28.32 -33.13
N VAL A 274 27.42 27.28 -33.00
CA VAL A 274 27.84 25.91 -33.34
C VAL A 274 27.82 25.72 -34.87
N LYS A 275 28.88 25.15 -35.45
CA LYS A 275 28.91 24.77 -36.88
C LYS A 275 27.86 23.70 -37.16
N ALA A 276 27.16 23.80 -38.30
CA ALA A 276 26.13 22.84 -38.72
C ALA A 276 26.62 21.38 -38.87
N GLU A 277 27.93 21.18 -38.99
CA GLU A 277 28.56 19.85 -39.01
C GLU A 277 28.52 19.17 -37.64
N THR A 278 28.58 19.94 -36.54
CA THR A 278 28.43 19.45 -35.15
C THR A 278 27.05 18.84 -34.90
N THR A 279 26.02 19.33 -35.59
CA THR A 279 24.65 18.81 -35.48
C THR A 279 24.42 17.50 -36.25
N ARG A 280 25.43 16.94 -36.94
CA ARG A 280 25.35 15.59 -37.54
C ARG A 280 25.56 14.51 -36.48
N THR A 281 24.89 13.37 -36.64
CA THR A 281 24.88 12.24 -35.69
C THR A 281 26.27 11.70 -35.32
N MET A 282 27.29 11.94 -36.16
CA MET A 282 28.67 11.46 -36.03
C MET A 282 29.65 12.42 -35.33
N ALA A 283 29.25 13.67 -35.01
CA ALA A 283 30.17 14.67 -34.45
C ALA A 283 30.67 14.26 -33.05
N ARG A 284 31.99 14.31 -32.82
CA ARG A 284 32.63 13.90 -31.54
C ARG A 284 33.11 15.05 -30.66
N ALA A 285 33.10 16.28 -31.17
CA ALA A 285 33.39 17.50 -30.44
C ALA A 285 32.51 18.65 -30.96
N VAL A 286 32.21 19.61 -30.11
CA VAL A 286 31.52 20.85 -30.47
C VAL A 286 32.48 21.76 -31.21
N GLN A 287 32.13 22.11 -32.45
CA GLN A 287 32.90 23.04 -33.26
C GLN A 287 32.20 24.39 -33.34
N TRP A 288 32.94 25.45 -33.04
CA TRP A 288 32.44 26.82 -33.02
C TRP A 288 32.69 27.55 -34.33
N ARG A 289 31.89 28.59 -34.57
CA ARG A 289 32.04 29.60 -35.61
C ARG A 289 31.83 30.97 -34.97
N GLU A 290 32.76 31.88 -35.21
CA GLU A 290 32.66 33.29 -34.81
C GLU A 290 31.32 33.91 -35.25
N ASN A 291 30.76 34.76 -34.39
CA ASN A 291 29.58 35.59 -34.65
C ASN A 291 29.96 37.08 -34.59
N ALA A 292 30.82 37.52 -35.50
CA ALA A 292 31.43 38.84 -35.51
C ALA A 292 30.40 39.99 -35.44
N ILE A 293 30.40 40.73 -34.34
CA ILE A 293 29.51 41.88 -34.11
C ILE A 293 30.15 43.13 -34.74
N ARG A 294 29.45 43.79 -35.67
CA ARG A 294 29.95 44.98 -36.38
C ARG A 294 29.07 46.19 -36.11
N THR A 295 29.68 47.28 -35.66
CA THR A 295 28.99 48.53 -35.32
C THR A 295 28.17 49.08 -36.50
N GLY A 296 26.93 49.49 -36.23
CA GLY A 296 26.00 50.04 -37.23
C GLY A 296 25.43 49.01 -38.20
N ARG A 297 25.56 47.71 -37.89
CA ARG A 297 24.96 46.60 -38.64
C ARG A 297 24.17 45.69 -37.73
N VAL A 298 23.10 45.09 -38.25
CA VAL A 298 22.27 44.12 -37.53
C VAL A 298 23.08 42.85 -37.23
N PRO A 299 23.26 42.46 -35.95
CA PRO A 299 23.87 41.19 -35.58
C PRO A 299 23.04 39.97 -36.01
N ASP A 300 23.69 38.80 -36.16
CA ASP A 300 22.97 37.52 -36.28
C ASP A 300 22.65 36.98 -34.88
N VAL A 301 21.41 37.15 -34.44
CA VAL A 301 20.92 36.69 -33.13
C VAL A 301 20.18 35.36 -33.17
N VAL A 302 20.04 34.72 -34.34
CA VAL A 302 19.35 33.42 -34.46
C VAL A 302 20.09 32.34 -33.65
N GLY A 303 19.36 31.60 -32.81
CA GLY A 303 19.91 30.58 -31.91
C GLY A 303 20.40 31.09 -30.55
N LEU A 304 20.40 32.40 -30.31
CA LEU A 304 20.70 32.99 -28.99
C LEU A 304 19.50 32.93 -28.04
N THR A 305 19.74 33.09 -26.75
CA THR A 305 18.65 33.37 -25.79
C THR A 305 18.09 34.77 -26.03
N LEU A 306 16.85 35.02 -25.58
CA LEU A 306 16.27 36.37 -25.66
C LEU A 306 17.14 37.42 -24.94
N ARG A 307 17.74 37.08 -23.80
CA ARG A 307 18.60 38.00 -23.03
C ARG A 307 19.80 38.46 -23.86
N ASP A 308 20.48 37.51 -24.49
CA ASP A 308 21.68 37.75 -25.29
C ASP A 308 21.36 38.51 -26.58
N ALA A 309 20.25 38.15 -27.22
CA ALA A 309 19.74 38.85 -28.40
C ALA A 309 19.41 40.32 -28.08
N LEU A 310 18.73 40.59 -26.95
CA LEU A 310 18.42 41.94 -26.52
C LEU A 310 19.69 42.75 -26.19
N PHE A 311 20.70 42.13 -25.57
CA PHE A 311 21.99 42.77 -25.31
C PHE A 311 22.69 43.20 -26.61
N LEU A 312 22.85 42.28 -27.56
CA LEU A 312 23.51 42.58 -28.84
C LEU A 312 22.75 43.62 -29.68
N LEU A 313 21.42 43.54 -29.73
CA LEU A 313 20.59 44.45 -30.52
C LEU A 313 20.45 45.83 -29.87
N GLY A 314 20.32 45.87 -28.54
CA GLY A 314 20.27 47.11 -27.76
C GLY A 314 21.57 47.91 -27.86
N ASN A 315 22.73 47.25 -27.83
CA ASN A 315 24.04 47.87 -28.02
C ASN A 315 24.23 48.44 -29.45
N GLN A 316 23.45 47.98 -30.43
CA GLN A 316 23.40 48.58 -31.79
C GLN A 316 22.29 49.64 -31.93
N GLY A 317 21.60 49.99 -30.84
CA GLY A 317 20.53 51.00 -30.82
C GLY A 317 19.22 50.56 -31.48
N LEU A 318 18.98 49.26 -31.67
CA LEU A 318 17.80 48.73 -32.36
C LEU A 318 16.60 48.60 -31.40
N ARG A 319 15.40 48.93 -31.89
CA ARG A 319 14.15 48.80 -31.10
C ARG A 319 13.54 47.42 -31.28
N VAL A 320 13.79 46.53 -30.31
CA VAL A 320 13.39 45.13 -30.41
C VAL A 320 11.95 44.90 -29.93
N THR A 321 11.20 44.13 -30.71
CA THR A 321 9.89 43.56 -30.35
C THR A 321 9.95 42.04 -30.46
N THR A 322 9.19 41.31 -29.65
CA THR A 322 9.31 39.85 -29.53
C THR A 322 7.95 39.16 -29.58
N GLN A 323 7.86 38.04 -30.30
CA GLN A 323 6.71 37.13 -30.24
C GLN A 323 7.13 35.73 -29.76
N GLY A 324 6.39 35.16 -28.81
CA GLY A 324 6.65 33.83 -28.26
C GLY A 324 7.50 33.87 -26.98
N LEU A 325 8.06 32.71 -26.61
CA LEU A 325 8.88 32.50 -25.43
C LEU A 325 10.07 31.60 -25.78
N GLY A 326 11.24 31.81 -25.17
CA GLY A 326 12.41 30.94 -25.33
C GLY A 326 13.57 31.56 -26.11
N HIS A 327 14.07 30.85 -27.13
CA HIS A 327 15.25 31.24 -27.92
C HIS A 327 14.85 31.80 -29.29
N VAL A 328 15.71 32.64 -29.88
CA VAL A 328 15.43 33.28 -31.17
C VAL A 328 15.50 32.24 -32.30
N VAL A 329 14.40 32.08 -33.03
CA VAL A 329 14.33 31.25 -34.24
C VAL A 329 14.34 32.08 -35.53
N ALA A 330 13.89 33.33 -35.48
CA ALA A 330 13.94 34.27 -36.61
C ALA A 330 14.07 35.73 -36.16
N GLN A 331 14.62 36.57 -37.04
CA GLN A 331 14.73 38.01 -36.90
C GLN A 331 14.25 38.69 -38.18
N SER A 332 13.54 39.82 -38.08
CA SER A 332 12.91 40.48 -39.24
C SER A 332 13.88 41.21 -40.18
N LEU A 333 15.09 41.53 -39.71
CA LEU A 333 16.14 42.15 -40.52
C LEU A 333 17.30 41.18 -40.71
N ALA A 334 17.75 41.02 -41.95
CA ALA A 334 18.85 40.12 -42.27
C ALA A 334 20.15 40.55 -41.56
N PRO A 335 20.95 39.61 -41.02
CA PRO A 335 22.23 39.93 -40.43
C PRO A 335 23.17 40.67 -41.39
N GLY A 336 23.99 41.58 -40.86
CA GLY A 336 24.91 42.41 -41.63
C GLY A 336 24.27 43.62 -42.33
N THR A 337 22.94 43.72 -42.38
CA THR A 337 22.24 44.91 -42.91
C THR A 337 22.63 46.17 -42.13
N ARG A 338 22.88 47.29 -42.81
CA ARG A 338 23.07 48.59 -42.13
C ARG A 338 21.73 49.07 -41.57
N ALA A 339 21.69 49.43 -40.29
CA ALA A 339 20.47 49.87 -39.63
C ALA A 339 20.78 51.10 -38.74
N PRO A 340 20.12 52.25 -38.97
CA PRO A 340 20.23 53.41 -38.08
C PRO A 340 19.73 53.13 -36.66
N VAL A 341 20.19 53.93 -35.70
CA VAL A 341 19.68 53.92 -34.33
C VAL A 341 18.17 54.19 -34.34
N GLY A 342 17.42 53.41 -33.56
CA GLY A 342 15.96 53.47 -33.48
C GLY A 342 15.22 52.55 -34.45
N THR A 343 15.91 51.89 -35.39
CA THR A 343 15.27 50.97 -36.36
C THR A 343 14.51 49.84 -35.63
N PRO A 344 13.22 49.60 -35.95
CA PRO A 344 12.45 48.51 -35.34
C PRO A 344 12.90 47.15 -35.88
N LEU A 345 13.02 46.16 -34.99
CA LEU A 345 13.34 44.78 -35.32
C LEU A 345 12.42 43.84 -34.53
N ARG A 346 11.87 42.83 -35.21
CA ARG A 346 10.98 41.83 -34.62
C ARG A 346 11.70 40.48 -34.52
N LEU A 347 11.64 39.85 -33.35
CA LEU A 347 12.16 38.52 -33.07
C LEU A 347 11.02 37.52 -32.88
N GLU A 348 11.19 36.32 -33.41
CA GLU A 348 10.33 35.17 -33.12
C GLU A 348 11.07 34.20 -32.20
N LEU A 349 10.38 33.78 -31.14
CA LEU A 349 10.93 32.97 -30.06
C LEU A 349 10.23 31.62 -29.96
N ARG A 350 11.01 30.54 -29.79
CA ARG A 350 10.47 29.19 -29.57
C ARG A 350 10.96 28.60 -28.26
N GLY A 351 10.04 28.00 -27.51
CA GLY A 351 10.35 27.33 -26.25
C GLY A 351 11.08 26.00 -26.48
N PRO A 352 11.68 25.41 -25.44
CA PRO A 352 11.93 23.97 -25.46
C PRO A 352 10.61 23.23 -25.69
N LEU A 353 10.65 22.10 -26.40
CA LEU A 353 9.49 21.23 -26.54
C LEU A 353 8.94 20.87 -25.14
N PRO A 354 7.62 20.92 -24.91
CA PRO A 354 7.05 20.56 -23.61
C PRO A 354 7.42 19.11 -23.28
N LEU A 355 7.79 18.84 -22.03
CA LEU A 355 8.22 17.51 -21.57
C LEU A 355 7.18 16.41 -21.86
N GLU A 356 5.90 16.77 -21.92
CA GLU A 356 4.79 15.89 -22.31
C GLU A 356 4.95 15.32 -23.74
N SER A 357 5.55 16.08 -24.67
CA SER A 357 5.83 15.61 -26.04
C SER A 357 7.02 14.65 -26.13
N LEU A 358 7.81 14.51 -25.06
CA LEU A 358 8.83 13.47 -24.91
C LEU A 358 8.29 12.20 -24.24
N TYR A 359 7.05 12.24 -23.72
CA TYR A 359 6.44 11.15 -22.97
C TYR A 359 5.54 10.29 -23.86
N VAL A 360 6.15 9.37 -24.62
CA VAL A 360 5.40 8.31 -25.30
C VAL A 360 4.92 7.31 -24.23
N ALA A 361 3.62 7.29 -23.94
CA ALA A 361 3.03 6.31 -23.05
C ALA A 361 3.33 4.89 -23.57
N PRO A 362 3.84 3.96 -22.74
CA PRO A 362 4.18 2.63 -23.19
C PRO A 362 2.92 1.88 -23.65
N ALA A 363 3.00 1.25 -24.82
CA ALA A 363 1.97 0.31 -25.27
C ALA A 363 1.86 -0.84 -24.24
N PRO A 364 0.63 -1.30 -23.91
CA PRO A 364 0.43 -2.28 -22.85
C PRO A 364 1.14 -3.59 -23.19
N THR A 365 2.24 -3.88 -22.47
CA THR A 365 3.02 -5.09 -22.70
C THR A 365 2.24 -6.30 -22.20
N LEU A 366 1.68 -7.08 -23.14
CA LEU A 366 1.16 -8.40 -22.85
C LEU A 366 2.31 -9.30 -22.39
N VAL A 367 2.40 -9.52 -21.07
CA VAL A 367 3.40 -10.42 -20.48
C VAL A 367 3.13 -11.85 -20.98
N ALA A 368 3.98 -12.32 -21.89
CA ALA A 368 3.89 -13.66 -22.46
C ALA A 368 4.01 -14.73 -21.37
N ALA A 369 3.15 -15.74 -21.44
CA ALA A 369 3.14 -16.81 -20.44
C ALA A 369 4.32 -17.78 -20.61
N GLY A 370 4.99 -18.07 -19.50
CA GLY A 370 5.65 -19.36 -19.26
C GLY A 370 7.01 -19.62 -19.93
N ARG A 371 8.09 -19.39 -19.17
CA ARG A 371 9.21 -20.35 -19.13
C ARG A 371 9.62 -20.60 -17.68
N GLY A 372 9.59 -21.87 -17.26
CA GLY A 372 9.99 -22.26 -15.91
C GLY A 372 11.51 -22.21 -15.76
N VAL A 373 12.00 -21.52 -14.73
CA VAL A 373 13.42 -21.50 -14.37
C VAL A 373 13.77 -22.84 -13.70
N LYS A 374 14.64 -23.64 -14.33
CA LYS A 374 15.25 -24.80 -13.66
C LYS A 374 16.18 -24.30 -12.55
N PRO A 375 16.16 -24.88 -11.33
CA PRO A 375 17.13 -24.52 -10.30
C PRO A 375 18.54 -24.91 -10.71
N ALA A 376 19.50 -24.01 -10.52
CA ALA A 376 20.91 -24.27 -10.78
C ALA A 376 21.48 -25.33 -9.83
N ALA A 377 22.42 -26.15 -10.33
CA ALA A 377 23.08 -27.18 -9.54
C ALA A 377 23.95 -26.56 -8.43
N LYS A 378 24.05 -27.25 -7.28
CA LYS A 378 24.92 -26.83 -6.17
C LYS A 378 26.40 -26.94 -6.59
N PRO A 379 27.25 -25.95 -6.28
CA PRO A 379 28.69 -26.08 -6.45
C PRO A 379 29.26 -27.13 -5.48
N ALA A 380 30.27 -27.87 -5.93
CA ALA A 380 30.95 -28.90 -5.15
C ALA A 380 31.83 -28.30 -4.03
N PRO A 381 32.06 -29.02 -2.90
CA PRO A 381 32.88 -28.52 -1.81
C PRO A 381 34.36 -28.48 -2.20
N VAL A 382 35.02 -27.36 -1.93
CA VAL A 382 36.46 -27.18 -2.10
C VAL A 382 37.20 -28.01 -1.04
N ARG A 383 38.11 -28.89 -1.47
CA ARG A 383 39.04 -29.60 -0.56
C ARG A 383 40.04 -28.59 0.02
N GLY A 384 39.89 -28.27 1.31
CA GLY A 384 40.92 -27.54 2.05
C GLY A 384 42.21 -28.36 2.20
N ARG A 385 43.37 -27.70 2.07
CA ARG A 385 44.68 -28.31 2.37
C ARG A 385 44.74 -28.68 3.86
N ARG A 386 45.41 -29.80 4.12
CA ARG A 386 45.75 -30.30 5.45
C ARG A 386 47.07 -29.65 5.88
N GLU A 387 47.06 -28.84 6.93
CA GLU A 387 48.28 -28.46 7.64
C GLU A 387 48.39 -29.27 8.94
N GLU A 388 49.58 -29.81 9.17
CA GLU A 388 49.91 -30.58 10.37
C GLU A 388 50.44 -29.65 11.46
N ARG A 389 50.02 -29.87 12.72
CA ARG A 389 50.83 -29.56 13.89
C ARG A 389 50.39 -30.40 15.09
N THR A 390 51.19 -31.44 15.34
CA THR A 390 51.71 -31.92 16.64
C THR A 390 50.85 -31.71 17.89
N GLY A 391 50.51 -32.80 18.59
CA GLY A 391 49.62 -32.77 19.75
C GLY A 391 50.27 -32.61 21.13
N ALA A 392 49.40 -32.51 22.14
CA ALA A 392 49.64 -32.78 23.54
C ALA A 392 48.35 -33.41 24.14
N ALA A 393 48.48 -34.23 25.17
CA ALA A 393 47.45 -35.22 25.58
C ALA A 393 46.72 -34.82 26.91
N PRO A 394 45.97 -35.69 27.63
CA PRO A 394 44.51 -35.48 27.74
C PRO A 394 43.93 -35.50 29.18
N VAL A 395 42.84 -34.75 29.44
CA VAL A 395 42.07 -34.91 30.71
C VAL A 395 40.56 -34.70 30.53
N GLY A 396 39.76 -35.68 30.98
CA GLY A 396 38.54 -35.47 31.79
C GLY A 396 37.24 -34.94 31.17
N LYS A 397 36.23 -35.82 31.10
CA LYS A 397 34.77 -35.50 31.16
C LYS A 397 34.18 -36.22 32.40
N PRO A 398 32.96 -35.90 32.88
CA PRO A 398 32.36 -34.58 33.14
C PRO A 398 31.64 -34.55 34.52
N THR A 399 30.65 -33.65 34.72
CA THR A 399 29.65 -33.57 35.83
C THR A 399 30.04 -32.73 37.08
N PRO A 400 29.09 -32.35 37.97
CA PRO A 400 27.93 -31.49 37.62
C PRO A 400 27.59 -30.39 38.67
N ARG A 401 26.71 -29.46 38.27
CA ARG A 401 25.70 -28.75 39.11
C ARG A 401 26.17 -27.95 40.34
N LEU A 402 25.75 -26.68 40.41
CA LEU A 402 25.52 -26.01 41.70
C LEU A 402 24.28 -25.11 41.64
N THR A 403 23.36 -25.38 42.55
CA THR A 403 22.11 -24.66 42.80
C THR A 403 22.26 -23.75 44.01
N ALA A 404 21.60 -22.58 43.95
CA ALA A 404 21.08 -21.77 45.06
C ALA A 404 21.79 -21.79 46.43
N ALA A 405 22.22 -20.61 46.88
CA ALA A 405 22.43 -20.32 48.30
C ALA A 405 21.96 -18.90 48.66
N ALA A 406 21.17 -18.83 49.73
CA ALA A 406 20.87 -17.69 50.59
C ALA A 406 20.80 -18.28 52.03
N PRO A 407 20.47 -17.51 53.08
CA PRO A 407 21.04 -16.24 53.56
C PRO A 407 21.65 -16.41 54.98
N VAL A 408 22.34 -15.39 55.54
CA VAL A 408 22.75 -15.38 56.97
C VAL A 408 22.62 -13.97 57.58
N GLU A 409 21.79 -13.92 58.64
CA GLU A 409 21.85 -13.23 59.97
C GLU A 409 22.69 -11.93 60.21
N ALA A 410 22.47 -11.10 61.25
CA ALA A 410 21.75 -11.32 62.52
C ALA A 410 21.16 -10.06 63.22
N LYS A 411 19.99 -10.25 63.84
CA LYS A 411 19.58 -9.84 65.22
C LYS A 411 19.95 -8.44 65.78
N LYS A 412 18.91 -7.70 66.18
CA LYS A 412 18.68 -7.39 67.61
C LYS A 412 17.19 -7.23 67.95
N SER A 413 16.86 -7.47 69.22
CA SER A 413 15.51 -7.67 69.76
C SER A 413 15.07 -6.54 70.68
N GLU A 414 13.76 -6.27 70.82
CA GLU A 414 13.16 -6.04 72.15
C GLU A 414 11.65 -6.28 72.24
N LYS A 415 11.13 -6.34 73.49
CA LYS A 415 9.82 -6.87 73.88
C LYS A 415 8.76 -5.78 74.07
N LYS A 416 7.48 -6.11 73.86
CA LYS A 416 6.42 -6.20 74.92
C LYS A 416 4.98 -6.27 74.37
N SER A 417 4.15 -7.12 75.00
CA SER A 417 2.75 -6.87 75.47
C SER A 417 1.65 -6.47 74.44
N ALA A 418 0.35 -6.81 74.57
CA ALA A 418 -0.42 -7.91 75.20
C ALA A 418 -1.89 -7.80 74.71
N ASN A 419 -2.73 -8.82 74.97
CA ASN A 419 -4.22 -8.85 74.96
C ASN A 419 -5.04 -8.09 73.87
N ARG A 420 -5.91 -8.72 73.06
CA ARG A 420 -7.12 -9.56 73.34
C ARG A 420 -8.45 -8.74 73.43
N THR A 421 -9.27 -8.90 72.38
CA THR A 421 -10.76 -8.89 72.28
C THR A 421 -11.65 -7.62 72.39
N THR A 422 -12.54 -7.52 71.37
CA THR A 422 -14.02 -7.25 71.38
C THR A 422 -14.64 -5.85 71.54
N ALA A 423 -15.12 -5.32 70.40
CA ALA A 423 -16.53 -5.14 70.00
C ALA A 423 -17.48 -4.03 70.58
N LYS A 424 -18.44 -3.66 69.70
CA LYS A 424 -19.78 -3.01 69.86
C LYS A 424 -19.98 -1.51 69.49
N GLN A 425 -21.20 -1.24 69.00
CA GLN A 425 -21.81 0.01 68.44
C GLN A 425 -22.39 0.92 69.59
N PRO A 426 -23.19 2.03 69.41
CA PRO A 426 -23.89 2.60 68.22
C PRO A 426 -23.94 4.17 68.11
N ALA A 427 -24.98 4.74 67.48
CA ALA A 427 -25.06 6.09 66.86
C ALA A 427 -25.87 7.20 67.62
N SER A 428 -25.82 8.46 67.14
CA SER A 428 -26.73 9.58 67.54
C SER A 428 -26.88 10.70 66.46
N LYS A 429 -27.47 11.89 66.77
CA LYS A 429 -28.39 12.69 65.89
C LYS A 429 -27.93 14.12 65.46
N LYS A 430 -28.55 14.59 64.33
CA LYS A 430 -28.98 15.96 63.84
C LYS A 430 -28.89 17.20 64.77
N PRO A 431 -28.80 18.46 64.24
CA PRO A 431 -29.98 19.23 63.72
C PRO A 431 -29.72 20.20 62.51
N ALA A 432 -30.62 21.18 62.25
CA ALA A 432 -30.77 21.95 60.99
C ALA A 432 -31.26 23.43 61.18
N VAL A 433 -31.19 24.31 60.15
CA VAL A 433 -31.91 25.63 59.93
C VAL A 433 -31.30 26.36 58.68
N LYS A 434 -31.96 27.16 57.79
CA LYS A 434 -33.40 27.33 57.39
C LYS A 434 -33.57 27.83 55.90
N LYS A 435 -34.09 29.06 55.62
CA LYS A 435 -34.38 29.77 54.32
C LYS A 435 -34.68 31.28 54.64
N PRO A 436 -35.12 32.23 53.75
CA PRO A 436 -36.04 32.18 52.58
C PRO A 436 -35.28 32.47 51.24
N ALA A 437 -35.82 32.92 50.09
CA ALA A 437 -37.15 33.34 49.58
C ALA A 437 -37.28 32.90 48.08
N ALA A 438 -38.10 33.42 47.14
CA ALA A 438 -39.32 34.28 47.15
C ALA A 438 -40.33 33.73 46.08
N ALA A 439 -40.76 34.56 45.11
CA ALA A 439 -41.70 34.27 43.99
C ALA A 439 -41.31 35.15 42.75
N ASP A 440 -41.91 35.12 41.54
CA ASP A 440 -43.29 34.73 41.15
C ASP A 440 -43.48 34.55 39.60
N LYS A 441 -44.68 34.12 39.18
CA LYS A 441 -45.36 34.23 37.85
C LYS A 441 -45.11 33.21 36.71
N LYS A 442 -45.97 32.17 36.73
CA LYS A 442 -46.94 31.70 35.70
C LYS A 442 -46.65 31.80 34.17
N ASN A 443 -46.94 30.65 33.52
CA ASN A 443 -47.73 30.43 32.28
C ASN A 443 -47.08 30.31 30.87
N VAL A 444 -47.11 29.05 30.35
CA VAL A 444 -47.83 28.59 29.12
C VAL A 444 -47.32 29.03 27.71
N PRO A 445 -47.24 28.14 26.69
CA PRO A 445 -47.08 26.67 26.69
C PRO A 445 -46.10 26.09 25.63
N LYS A 446 -45.98 24.76 25.60
CA LYS A 446 -45.36 23.99 24.49
C LYS A 446 -46.11 24.19 23.16
N LYS A 447 -45.40 24.10 22.04
CA LYS A 447 -45.97 23.82 20.69
C LYS A 447 -45.50 22.42 20.22
N PRO A 448 -46.37 21.57 19.63
CA PRO A 448 -46.07 20.15 19.38
C PRO A 448 -45.49 19.86 17.99
N ALA A 449 -45.18 18.58 17.75
CA ALA A 449 -44.64 18.03 16.50
C ALA A 449 -45.68 17.94 15.37
N ASP A 450 -45.20 18.00 14.12
CA ASP A 450 -45.99 17.81 12.90
C ASP A 450 -46.12 16.32 12.50
N PRO A 451 -47.35 15.82 12.25
CA PRO A 451 -47.63 14.51 11.63
C PRO A 451 -47.98 14.65 10.12
N PRO A 452 -48.24 13.55 9.38
CA PRO A 452 -48.00 13.52 7.92
C PRO A 452 -49.15 14.03 7.04
N SER A 453 -48.79 14.44 5.81
CA SER A 453 -49.72 14.84 4.75
C SER A 453 -50.46 13.66 4.12
N ALA A 454 -51.79 13.79 3.99
CA ALA A 454 -52.65 12.86 3.26
C ALA A 454 -53.71 13.60 2.40
N ARG A 455 -54.05 12.95 1.27
CA ARG A 455 -54.91 13.36 0.13
C ARG A 455 -56.19 14.18 0.40
N LYS A 456 -56.58 14.97 -0.63
CA LYS A 456 -57.98 15.30 -0.98
C LYS A 456 -58.37 14.75 -2.39
N PRO A 457 -59.67 14.67 -2.77
CA PRO A 457 -60.13 13.70 -3.77
C PRO A 457 -60.82 14.23 -5.05
N THR A 458 -60.88 13.34 -6.06
CA THR A 458 -61.93 13.12 -7.11
C THR A 458 -62.37 14.21 -8.09
N ALA A 459 -62.15 13.93 -9.38
CA ALA A 459 -63.07 14.15 -10.51
C ALA A 459 -63.09 12.86 -11.40
N ALA A 460 -64.07 12.68 -12.30
CA ALA A 460 -64.56 11.33 -12.66
C ALA A 460 -64.78 11.01 -14.16
N LYS A 461 -64.73 9.70 -14.51
CA LYS A 461 -65.29 9.02 -15.72
C LYS A 461 -64.66 9.44 -17.08
N LYS A 462 -64.57 8.65 -18.18
CA LYS A 462 -64.92 7.28 -18.64
C LYS A 462 -64.14 7.08 -20.02
N PRO A 463 -64.30 6.01 -20.84
CA PRO A 463 -64.12 4.57 -20.61
C PRO A 463 -63.23 3.84 -21.69
N VAL A 464 -62.84 2.60 -21.38
CA VAL A 464 -62.77 1.38 -22.25
C VAL A 464 -62.57 1.50 -23.78
N SER A 465 -61.56 0.78 -24.30
CA SER A 465 -61.65 0.04 -25.57
C SER A 465 -61.08 -1.39 -25.43
N LYS A 466 -61.55 -2.33 -26.27
CA LYS A 466 -61.24 -3.77 -26.20
C LYS A 466 -60.38 -4.24 -27.39
N LYS A 467 -59.72 -5.39 -27.19
CA LYS A 467 -59.26 -6.43 -28.16
C LYS A 467 -59.88 -6.36 -29.58
N PRO A 468 -59.11 -6.77 -30.61
CA PRO A 468 -58.98 -8.21 -30.96
C PRO A 468 -57.53 -8.72 -30.76
N ALA A 469 -57.21 -9.98 -30.48
CA ALA A 469 -57.72 -11.28 -30.92
C ALA A 469 -57.29 -11.66 -32.35
N ASP A 470 -56.23 -12.46 -32.45
CA ASP A 470 -56.03 -13.35 -33.60
C ASP A 470 -55.61 -14.75 -33.14
N LYS A 471 -55.92 -15.77 -33.93
CA LYS A 471 -55.75 -17.21 -33.68
C LYS A 471 -55.09 -17.87 -34.89
N THR A 472 -53.98 -18.56 -34.67
CA THR A 472 -53.54 -19.70 -35.51
C THR A 472 -52.51 -20.49 -34.69
N THR A 473 -52.79 -21.63 -34.05
CA THR A 473 -53.29 -22.96 -34.50
C THR A 473 -52.23 -23.79 -35.23
N ALA A 474 -52.00 -25.01 -34.72
CA ALA A 474 -51.19 -26.12 -35.24
C ALA A 474 -49.65 -25.90 -35.27
N ARG A 475 -48.82 -26.90 -34.94
CA ARG A 475 -49.10 -28.33 -34.65
C ARG A 475 -48.14 -28.88 -33.60
#